data_AF-A0A7Z9XEW5-F1
#
_entry.id   AF-A0A7Z9XEW5-F1
#
_cell.length_a   1.000
_cell.length_b   1.000
_cell.length_c   1.000
_cell.angle_alpha   90.00
_cell.angle_beta   90.00
_cell.angle_gamma   90.00
#
_symmetry.space_group_name_H-M   'P 1'
#
loop_
_entity.id
_entity.type
_entity.pdbx_description
1 polymer ?
#
loop_
_entity_poly.entity_id
_entity_poly.type
_entity_poly.pdbx_seq_one_letter_code
_entity_poly.pdbx_strand_id
1 'polypeptide(L)'
;MKPVLQLALDFVDLRRAVKSAEAGIEGGVDWLELGTPLIKSEGLQAVRKLRSLFPHVTLVADMKIMDAGRIEVETAAKAGANIVDVLGAASDATIRECIQAGKNYGIQIVVDLIAVKDPVSRAKQIEDFGADYMTIHCSIDEQMEGKDPFVTLRRAVEAVSLPVGVAGGINSETAARALEAGASIVIVGGAITKAVDPAEAARNIKQAMEERIAIPTRLFKRGSEAEIRDILERVSAANLSDALHRGGVLQGLRPLFPGIRMVGRAVTVRTYPGDWAKPVEAIDVAEKGDVIVVDAGGVGPAIWGELATHSAIQRGVAGIVIDGAMRDTCDIAHLKFPAFTRLIMPNAGEPKGFGEIGVPVTVGSRRVENGDWILGDDDGVVVLPKSLATEYANRSMDVLERENRIREEIKEGSTLSKVTEVLRWEKK
;
A
#
# COMPACT_ATOMS: atom_id res chain seq x y z
N MET A 1 -9.99 30.69 1.68
CA MET A 1 -9.19 30.56 0.43
C MET A 1 -9.92 29.66 -0.56
N LYS A 2 -9.61 29.71 -1.87
CA LYS A 2 -10.09 28.69 -2.82
C LYS A 2 -9.41 27.35 -2.47
N PRO A 3 -10.12 26.21 -2.53
CA PRO A 3 -9.51 24.90 -2.35
C PRO A 3 -8.32 24.67 -3.29
N VAL A 4 -7.26 24.08 -2.77
CA VAL A 4 -5.98 23.82 -3.46
C VAL A 4 -5.78 22.31 -3.60
N LEU A 5 -5.45 21.85 -4.80
CA LEU A 5 -4.90 20.53 -5.04
C LEU A 5 -3.36 20.62 -5.07
N GLN A 6 -2.72 19.94 -4.12
CA GLN A 6 -1.27 19.89 -3.98
C GLN A 6 -0.76 18.49 -4.35
N LEU A 7 0.23 18.41 -5.23
CA LEU A 7 0.88 17.16 -5.63
C LEU A 7 2.17 16.93 -4.84
N ALA A 8 2.21 15.85 -4.05
CA ALA A 8 3.41 15.39 -3.36
C ALA A 8 4.31 14.54 -4.28
N LEU A 9 5.52 15.04 -4.53
CA LEU A 9 6.53 14.41 -5.39
C LEU A 9 7.52 13.58 -4.56
N ASP A 10 7.04 12.48 -3.98
CA ASP A 10 7.84 11.52 -3.18
C ASP A 10 8.70 10.59 -4.04
N PHE A 11 9.66 11.18 -4.75
CA PHE A 11 10.64 10.46 -5.55
C PHE A 11 12.02 10.53 -4.92
N VAL A 12 12.90 9.60 -5.26
CA VAL A 12 14.34 9.73 -4.97
C VAL A 12 15.13 10.19 -6.19
N ASP A 13 14.46 10.42 -7.32
CA ASP A 13 15.04 10.87 -8.59
C ASP A 13 14.33 12.11 -9.12
N LEU A 14 15.13 13.11 -9.49
CA LEU A 14 14.65 14.40 -9.98
C LEU A 14 13.95 14.30 -11.35
N ARG A 15 14.42 13.42 -12.24
CA ARG A 15 13.84 13.33 -13.60
C ARG A 15 12.39 12.88 -13.56
N ARG A 16 12.07 11.90 -12.71
CA ARG A 16 10.70 11.45 -12.48
C ARG A 16 9.85 12.50 -11.80
N ALA A 17 10.39 13.16 -10.77
CA ALA A 17 9.70 14.25 -10.10
C ALA A 17 9.29 15.34 -11.09
N VAL A 18 10.17 15.70 -12.04
CA VAL A 18 9.85 16.66 -13.11
C VAL A 18 8.74 16.14 -14.02
N LYS A 19 8.82 14.91 -14.54
CA LYS A 19 7.77 14.35 -15.39
C LYS A 19 6.40 14.31 -14.70
N SER A 20 6.35 13.88 -13.44
CA SER A 20 5.11 13.86 -12.66
C SER A 20 4.60 15.26 -12.33
N ALA A 21 5.50 16.24 -12.13
CA ALA A 21 5.12 17.63 -11.97
C ALA A 21 4.48 18.20 -13.25
N GLU A 22 5.05 17.94 -14.44
CA GLU A 22 4.51 18.34 -15.74
C GLU A 22 3.09 17.80 -15.94
N ALA A 23 2.93 16.48 -15.76
CA ALA A 23 1.63 15.83 -15.89
C ALA A 23 0.61 16.31 -14.86
N GLY A 24 1.03 16.52 -13.60
CA GLY A 24 0.18 17.07 -12.55
C GLY A 24 -0.33 18.47 -12.89
N ILE A 25 0.54 19.35 -13.36
CA ILE A 25 0.17 20.71 -13.80
C ILE A 25 -0.81 20.65 -14.98
N GLU A 26 -0.53 19.82 -15.98
CA GLU A 26 -1.44 19.59 -17.11
C GLU A 26 -2.82 19.12 -16.62
N GLY A 27 -2.85 18.31 -15.57
CA GLY A 27 -4.07 17.82 -14.95
C GLY A 27 -4.76 18.78 -13.97
N GLY A 28 -4.25 19.99 -13.76
CA GLY A 28 -4.88 21.01 -12.94
C GLY A 28 -4.46 21.02 -11.46
N VAL A 29 -3.30 20.43 -11.13
CA VAL A 29 -2.65 20.63 -9.82
C VAL A 29 -2.27 22.10 -9.65
N ASP A 30 -2.57 22.66 -8.48
CA ASP A 30 -2.28 24.06 -8.19
C ASP A 30 -0.87 24.23 -7.59
N TRP A 31 -0.49 23.36 -6.65
CA TRP A 31 0.78 23.43 -5.90
C TRP A 31 1.61 22.16 -6.08
N LEU A 32 2.93 22.31 -6.14
CA LEU A 32 3.87 21.18 -6.18
C LEU A 32 4.63 21.11 -4.86
N GLU A 33 4.55 19.97 -4.18
CA GLU A 33 5.35 19.67 -3.00
C GLU A 33 6.54 18.80 -3.38
N LEU A 34 7.74 19.29 -3.09
CA LEU A 34 8.95 18.50 -3.16
C LEU A 34 9.06 17.67 -1.89
N GLY A 35 8.59 16.42 -1.97
CA GLY A 35 8.52 15.51 -0.84
C GLY A 35 9.87 15.26 -0.17
N THR A 36 9.82 14.89 1.11
CA THR A 36 11.01 14.58 1.93
C THR A 36 12.02 13.65 1.22
N PRO A 37 11.63 12.54 0.55
CA PRO A 37 12.59 11.65 -0.12
C PRO A 37 13.35 12.35 -1.25
N LEU A 38 12.70 13.28 -1.96
CA LEU A 38 13.30 13.99 -3.09
C LEU A 38 14.33 14.99 -2.60
N ILE A 39 13.98 15.76 -1.57
CA ILE A 39 14.90 16.71 -0.94
C ILE A 39 16.09 15.97 -0.31
N LYS A 40 15.87 14.82 0.35
CA LYS A 40 16.97 14.03 0.92
C LYS A 40 17.91 13.45 -0.13
N SER A 41 17.39 13.07 -1.29
CA SER A 41 18.18 12.43 -2.36
C SER A 41 18.93 13.45 -3.23
N GLU A 42 18.27 14.55 -3.59
CA GLU A 42 18.76 15.51 -4.60
C GLU A 42 19.16 16.87 -3.99
N GLY A 43 18.87 17.06 -2.70
CA GLY A 43 18.99 18.35 -2.03
C GLY A 43 18.05 19.41 -2.59
N LEU A 44 18.31 20.66 -2.23
CA LEU A 44 17.54 21.81 -2.70
C LEU A 44 17.81 22.18 -4.17
N GLN A 45 18.64 21.42 -4.90
CA GLN A 45 18.72 21.54 -6.36
C GLN A 45 17.41 21.12 -7.03
N ALA A 46 16.65 20.20 -6.43
CA ALA A 46 15.33 19.85 -6.91
C ALA A 46 14.38 21.06 -6.90
N VAL A 47 14.37 21.85 -5.81
CA VAL A 47 13.57 23.08 -5.70
C VAL A 47 13.97 24.09 -6.79
N ARG A 48 15.28 24.34 -6.95
CA ARG A 48 15.79 25.25 -7.98
C ARG A 48 15.39 24.81 -9.39
N LYS A 49 15.45 23.51 -9.67
CA LYS A 49 15.09 22.95 -10.97
C LYS A 49 13.59 23.14 -11.26
N LEU A 50 12.71 22.79 -10.32
CA LEU A 50 11.27 22.99 -10.50
C LEU A 50 10.90 24.48 -10.58
N ARG A 51 11.53 25.36 -9.79
CA ARG A 51 11.32 26.81 -9.91
C ARG A 51 11.71 27.33 -11.30
N SER A 52 12.81 26.85 -11.87
CA SER A 52 13.22 27.24 -13.22
C SER A 52 12.25 26.76 -14.31
N LEU A 53 11.61 25.60 -14.14
CA LEU A 53 10.67 25.04 -15.11
C LEU A 53 9.27 25.65 -14.95
N PHE A 54 8.86 25.92 -13.72
CA PHE A 54 7.51 26.35 -13.36
C PHE A 54 7.56 27.64 -12.51
N PRO A 55 7.98 28.77 -13.11
CA PRO A 55 8.21 30.01 -12.36
C PRO A 55 6.97 30.54 -11.65
N HIS A 56 5.77 30.23 -12.14
CA HIS A 56 4.49 30.71 -11.61
C HIS A 56 3.80 29.74 -10.66
N VAL A 57 4.31 28.51 -10.52
CA VAL A 57 3.68 27.49 -9.67
C VAL A 57 4.15 27.66 -8.24
N THR A 58 3.23 27.43 -7.29
CA THR A 58 3.55 27.45 -5.87
C THR A 58 4.33 26.19 -5.53
N LEU A 59 5.53 26.35 -4.96
CA LEU A 59 6.39 25.26 -4.54
C LEU A 59 6.41 25.14 -3.02
N VAL A 60 6.07 23.96 -2.53
CA VAL A 60 6.19 23.57 -1.13
C VAL A 60 7.45 22.73 -0.98
N ALA A 61 8.36 23.12 -0.10
CA ALA A 61 9.51 22.30 0.27
C ALA A 61 9.16 21.52 1.54
N ASP A 62 8.99 20.20 1.38
CA ASP A 62 8.73 19.26 2.48
C ASP A 62 10.07 18.87 3.16
N MET A 63 10.64 19.85 3.86
CA MET A 63 11.87 19.79 4.63
C MET A 63 11.73 18.93 5.91
N LYS A 64 10.53 18.82 6.49
CA LYS A 64 10.27 18.17 7.77
C LYS A 64 11.19 18.68 8.89
N ILE A 65 11.31 20.00 8.96
CA ILE A 65 12.23 20.69 9.89
C ILE A 65 11.94 20.23 11.33
N MET A 66 12.97 19.74 12.01
CA MET A 66 12.91 19.34 13.43
C MET A 66 13.77 20.27 14.31
N ASP A 67 14.88 20.77 13.77
CA ASP A 67 15.81 21.71 14.39
C ASP A 67 16.33 22.74 13.36
N ALA A 68 17.21 23.64 13.79
CA ALA A 68 17.86 24.63 12.92
C ALA A 68 16.92 25.49 12.02
N GLY A 69 15.70 25.76 12.50
CA GLY A 69 14.60 26.28 11.67
C GLY A 69 14.93 27.47 10.76
N ARG A 70 15.70 28.45 11.25
CA ARG A 70 16.10 29.60 10.44
C ARG A 70 16.95 29.22 9.23
N ILE A 71 17.95 28.35 9.41
CA ILE A 71 18.90 27.99 8.36
C ILE A 71 18.18 27.16 7.28
N GLU A 72 17.31 26.25 7.70
CA GLU A 72 16.56 25.39 6.76
C GLU A 72 15.56 26.20 5.94
N VAL A 73 14.77 27.06 6.58
CA VAL A 73 13.81 27.96 5.91
C VAL A 73 14.54 28.92 4.97
N GLU A 74 15.63 29.54 5.41
CA GLU A 74 16.44 30.43 4.57
C GLU A 74 16.95 29.72 3.31
N THR A 75 17.47 28.50 3.47
CA THR A 75 18.07 27.79 2.34
C THR A 75 17.00 27.35 1.34
N ALA A 76 15.83 26.88 1.81
CA ALA A 76 14.70 26.55 0.96
C ALA A 76 14.12 27.77 0.24
N ALA A 77 13.98 28.91 0.94
CA ALA A 77 13.55 30.18 0.34
C ALA A 77 14.50 30.62 -0.78
N LYS A 78 15.81 30.62 -0.51
CA LYS A 78 16.85 30.96 -1.50
C LYS A 78 16.89 29.99 -2.68
N ALA A 79 16.42 28.75 -2.50
CA ALA A 79 16.27 27.79 -3.58
C ALA A 79 15.01 28.03 -4.45
N GLY A 80 14.08 28.88 -3.98
CA GLY A 80 12.89 29.29 -4.70
C GLY A 80 11.59 28.66 -4.20
N ALA A 81 11.56 28.11 -2.97
CA ALA A 81 10.30 27.66 -2.36
C ALA A 81 9.38 28.85 -2.02
N ASN A 82 8.07 28.64 -2.10
CA ASN A 82 7.07 29.61 -1.60
C ASN A 82 6.59 29.25 -0.20
N ILE A 83 6.59 27.96 0.12
CA ILE A 83 6.11 27.40 1.37
C ILE A 83 7.15 26.39 1.86
N VAL A 84 7.41 26.37 3.16
CA VAL A 84 8.30 25.40 3.81
C VAL A 84 7.55 24.77 4.98
N ASP A 85 7.66 23.45 5.14
CA ASP A 85 7.06 22.77 6.28
C ASP A 85 8.01 22.69 7.48
N VAL A 86 7.42 22.63 8.67
CA VAL A 86 8.08 22.30 9.94
C VAL A 86 7.22 21.28 10.68
N LEU A 87 7.85 20.33 11.36
CA LEU A 87 7.12 19.35 12.15
C LEU A 87 6.45 20.01 13.36
N GLY A 88 5.16 19.74 13.57
CA GLY A 88 4.44 20.14 14.78
C GLY A 88 4.99 19.48 16.04
N ALA A 89 5.68 18.36 15.90
CA ALA A 89 6.43 17.69 16.96
C ALA A 89 7.75 18.39 17.33
N ALA A 90 8.22 19.34 16.52
CA ALA A 90 9.41 20.13 16.83
C ALA A 90 9.19 21.04 18.05
N SER A 91 10.29 21.54 18.62
CA SER A 91 10.22 22.48 19.75
C SER A 91 9.52 23.78 19.35
N ASP A 92 8.83 24.41 20.30
CA ASP A 92 8.20 25.72 20.06
C ASP A 92 9.20 26.77 19.59
N ALA A 93 10.45 26.72 20.07
CA ALA A 93 11.52 27.59 19.63
C ALA A 93 11.84 27.38 18.14
N THR A 94 11.93 26.13 17.70
CA THR A 94 12.14 25.79 16.27
C THR A 94 11.01 26.34 15.41
N ILE A 95 9.74 26.08 15.78
CA ILE A 95 8.58 26.52 15.00
C ILE A 95 8.54 28.06 14.90
N ARG A 96 8.76 28.77 16.01
CA ARG A 96 8.81 30.24 16.01
C ARG A 96 9.97 30.78 15.17
N GLU A 97 11.14 30.14 15.21
CA GLU A 97 12.25 30.52 14.34
C GLU A 97 11.94 30.31 12.85
N CYS A 98 11.27 29.21 12.49
CA CYS A 98 10.80 28.98 11.12
C CYS A 98 9.83 30.09 10.68
N ILE A 99 8.83 30.41 11.50
CA ILE A 99 7.84 31.48 11.23
C ILE A 99 8.53 32.82 11.05
N GLN A 100 9.48 33.17 11.94
CA GLN A 100 10.21 34.42 11.84
C GLN A 100 11.11 34.46 10.59
N ALA A 101 11.75 33.35 10.23
CA ALA A 101 12.54 33.24 9.01
C ALA A 101 11.64 33.37 7.77
N GLY A 102 10.45 32.76 7.77
CA GLY A 102 9.49 32.87 6.67
C GLY A 102 9.09 34.32 6.40
N LYS A 103 8.76 35.07 7.45
CA LYS A 103 8.49 36.53 7.37
C LYS A 103 9.67 37.31 6.79
N ASN A 104 10.90 36.99 7.18
CA ASN A 104 12.10 37.70 6.70
C ASN A 104 12.38 37.44 5.21
N TYR A 105 12.06 36.25 4.71
CA TYR A 105 12.31 35.85 3.32
C TYR A 105 11.09 35.95 2.41
N GLY A 106 9.93 36.35 2.95
CA GLY A 106 8.69 36.49 2.18
C GLY A 106 8.09 35.14 1.74
N ILE A 107 8.29 34.09 2.54
CA ILE A 107 7.72 32.76 2.29
C ILE A 107 6.83 32.34 3.46
N GLN A 108 5.91 31.41 3.19
CA GLN A 108 4.92 30.95 4.16
C GLN A 108 5.39 29.67 4.87
N ILE A 109 4.93 29.47 6.09
CA ILE A 109 5.24 28.29 6.91
C ILE A 109 3.99 27.45 7.12
N VAL A 110 4.10 26.17 6.76
CA VAL A 110 3.10 25.15 7.11
C VAL A 110 3.63 24.31 8.27
N VAL A 111 2.80 24.02 9.25
CA VAL A 111 3.17 23.08 10.32
C VAL A 111 2.51 21.72 10.08
N ASP A 112 3.32 20.69 9.87
CA ASP A 112 2.85 19.31 9.68
C ASP A 112 2.61 18.64 11.04
N LEU A 113 1.36 18.28 11.34
CA LEU A 113 0.98 17.65 12.60
C LEU A 113 1.13 16.11 12.59
N ILE A 114 1.87 15.54 11.63
CA ILE A 114 2.23 14.12 11.63
C ILE A 114 2.79 13.69 12.99
N ALA A 115 2.27 12.55 13.50
CA ALA A 115 2.67 11.94 14.77
C ALA A 115 2.52 12.83 16.03
N VAL A 116 1.79 13.95 15.96
CA VAL A 116 1.46 14.76 17.13
C VAL A 116 0.36 14.07 17.94
N LYS A 117 0.61 13.81 19.22
CA LYS A 117 -0.33 13.10 20.12
C LYS A 117 -1.68 13.81 20.29
N ASP A 118 -1.65 15.13 20.45
CA ASP A 118 -2.86 15.97 20.53
C ASP A 118 -2.82 17.04 19.44
N PRO A 119 -3.27 16.70 18.21
CA PRO A 119 -3.20 17.61 17.09
C PRO A 119 -4.12 18.83 17.27
N VAL A 120 -5.21 18.71 18.03
CA VAL A 120 -6.15 19.82 18.24
C VAL A 120 -5.55 20.87 19.17
N SER A 121 -4.98 20.45 20.30
CA SER A 121 -4.29 21.40 21.18
C SER A 121 -3.06 22.01 20.49
N ARG A 122 -2.34 21.22 19.68
CA ARG A 122 -1.15 21.72 18.97
C ARG A 122 -1.54 22.73 17.89
N ALA A 123 -2.64 22.51 17.16
CA ALA A 123 -3.17 23.42 16.16
C ALA A 123 -3.40 24.84 16.72
N LYS A 124 -4.01 24.96 17.90
CA LYS A 124 -4.22 26.26 18.56
C LYS A 124 -2.91 26.98 18.89
N GLN A 125 -1.92 26.24 19.40
CA GLN A 125 -0.62 26.81 19.75
C GLN A 125 0.12 27.36 18.52
N ILE A 126 0.09 26.64 17.40
CA ILE A 126 0.79 27.07 16.18
C ILE A 126 0.07 28.24 15.50
N GLU A 127 -1.25 28.33 15.64
CA GLU A 127 -2.02 29.51 15.26
C GLU A 127 -1.59 30.73 16.07
N ASP A 128 -1.47 30.58 17.40
CA ASP A 128 -0.98 31.66 18.28
C ASP A 128 0.47 32.08 17.92
N PHE A 129 1.30 31.17 17.40
CA PHE A 129 2.65 31.50 16.94
C PHE A 129 2.67 32.25 15.59
N GLY A 130 1.55 32.21 14.87
CA GLY A 130 1.38 32.86 13.57
C GLY A 130 1.89 32.02 12.39
N ALA A 131 1.68 30.70 12.42
CA ALA A 131 1.84 29.86 11.24
C ALA A 131 0.86 30.28 10.13
N ASP A 132 1.23 30.09 8.86
CA ASP A 132 0.35 30.42 7.72
C ASP A 132 -0.65 29.30 7.45
N TYR A 133 -0.20 28.05 7.62
CA TYR A 133 -0.98 26.85 7.35
C TYR A 133 -0.68 25.75 8.37
N MET A 134 -1.54 24.74 8.42
CA MET A 134 -1.25 23.48 9.10
C MET A 134 -1.67 22.28 8.25
N THR A 135 -1.03 21.13 8.45
CA THR A 135 -1.41 19.89 7.76
C THR A 135 -1.77 18.80 8.76
N ILE A 136 -2.92 18.15 8.54
CA ILE A 136 -3.25 16.87 9.16
C ILE A 136 -2.75 15.76 8.26
N HIS A 137 -1.67 15.11 8.67
CA HIS A 137 -0.97 14.11 7.89
C HIS A 137 -1.07 12.74 8.56
N CYS A 138 -1.80 11.83 7.93
CA CYS A 138 -1.78 10.41 8.29
C CYS A 138 -0.55 9.77 7.64
N SER A 139 0.36 9.19 8.43
CA SER A 139 1.60 8.64 7.88
C SER A 139 1.33 7.47 6.93
N ILE A 140 2.29 7.14 6.05
CA ILE A 140 2.13 5.99 5.13
C ILE A 140 1.85 4.70 5.91
N ASP A 141 2.55 4.47 7.03
CA ASP A 141 2.36 3.26 7.84
C ASP A 141 0.95 3.22 8.47
N GLU A 142 0.45 4.35 8.96
CA GLU A 142 -0.91 4.46 9.50
C GLU A 142 -2.00 4.27 8.45
N GLN A 143 -1.75 4.71 7.21
CA GLN A 143 -2.63 4.44 6.08
C GLN A 143 -2.68 2.95 5.72
N MET A 144 -1.55 2.24 5.79
CA MET A 144 -1.50 0.80 5.51
C MET A 144 -2.30 0.01 6.55
N GLU A 145 -2.38 0.50 7.80
CA GLU A 145 -3.25 -0.03 8.85
C GLU A 145 -4.75 0.28 8.66
N GLY A 146 -5.11 1.14 7.69
CA GLY A 146 -6.51 1.50 7.39
C GLY A 146 -7.09 2.64 8.25
N LYS A 147 -6.25 3.49 8.86
CA LYS A 147 -6.72 4.64 9.66
C LYS A 147 -7.29 5.77 8.78
N ASP A 148 -8.43 6.35 9.19
CA ASP A 148 -9.11 7.46 8.50
C ASP A 148 -8.67 8.84 9.04
N PRO A 149 -8.04 9.72 8.23
CA PRO A 149 -7.62 11.05 8.65
C PRO A 149 -8.79 12.03 8.92
N PHE A 150 -9.99 11.79 8.39
CA PHE A 150 -11.08 12.77 8.38
C PHE A 150 -11.69 13.07 9.75
N VAL A 151 -11.55 12.16 10.71
CA VAL A 151 -12.01 12.40 12.10
C VAL A 151 -11.13 13.47 12.76
N THR A 152 -9.81 13.32 12.66
CA THR A 152 -8.86 14.29 13.21
C THR A 152 -8.94 15.62 12.47
N LEU A 153 -9.11 15.59 11.15
CA LEU A 153 -9.28 16.79 10.32
C LEU A 153 -10.43 17.68 10.80
N ARG A 154 -11.63 17.12 10.97
CA ARG A 154 -12.81 17.91 11.40
C ARG A 154 -12.57 18.61 12.73
N ARG A 155 -12.03 17.88 13.72
CA ARG A 155 -11.74 18.42 15.05
C ARG A 155 -10.69 19.52 15.01
N ALA A 156 -9.69 19.41 14.13
CA ALA A 156 -8.67 20.43 13.95
C ALA A 156 -9.24 21.69 13.28
N VAL A 157 -10.03 21.52 12.20
CA VAL A 157 -10.67 22.64 11.49
C VAL A 157 -11.63 23.41 12.40
N GLU A 158 -12.37 22.73 13.27
CA GLU A 158 -13.26 23.40 14.24
C GLU A 158 -12.49 24.21 15.31
N ALA A 159 -11.21 23.92 15.51
CA ALA A 159 -10.41 24.46 16.60
C ALA A 159 -9.59 25.69 16.26
N VAL A 160 -9.38 25.98 14.96
CA VAL A 160 -8.54 27.08 14.46
C VAL A 160 -9.18 27.78 13.27
N SER A 161 -8.73 28.99 12.97
CA SER A 161 -9.10 29.75 11.76
C SER A 161 -8.08 29.59 10.61
N LEU A 162 -6.92 28.99 10.90
CA LEU A 162 -5.89 28.68 9.89
C LEU A 162 -6.44 27.79 8.77
N PRO A 163 -6.01 27.99 7.51
CA PRO A 163 -6.29 27.02 6.48
C PRO A 163 -5.58 25.69 6.75
N VAL A 164 -6.36 24.62 6.70
CA VAL A 164 -5.89 23.26 7.02
C VAL A 164 -5.72 22.45 5.75
N GLY A 165 -4.54 21.86 5.59
CA GLY A 165 -4.26 20.82 4.61
C GLY A 165 -4.51 19.42 5.16
N VAL A 166 -4.81 18.47 4.29
CA VAL A 166 -4.86 17.05 4.64
C VAL A 166 -4.02 16.23 3.68
N ALA A 167 -3.22 15.34 4.25
CA ALA A 167 -2.40 14.37 3.53
C ALA A 167 -2.68 12.96 4.06
N GLY A 168 -2.66 12.01 3.13
CA GLY A 168 -2.66 10.58 3.42
C GLY A 168 -3.85 9.83 2.83
N GLY A 169 -3.58 8.93 1.89
CA GLY A 169 -4.58 8.06 1.26
C GLY A 169 -5.65 8.78 0.41
N ILE A 170 -5.45 10.06 0.08
CA ILE A 170 -6.43 10.83 -0.69
C ILE A 170 -6.39 10.43 -2.17
N ASN A 171 -7.58 10.24 -2.76
CA ASN A 171 -7.79 9.89 -4.16
C ASN A 171 -9.08 10.54 -4.70
N SER A 172 -9.51 10.17 -5.90
CA SER A 172 -10.70 10.74 -6.56
C SER A 172 -12.04 10.44 -5.85
N GLU A 173 -12.11 9.43 -4.99
CA GLU A 173 -13.30 9.14 -4.17
C GLU A 173 -13.33 9.94 -2.87
N THR A 174 -12.17 10.30 -2.33
CA THR A 174 -12.05 10.88 -0.99
C THR A 174 -11.73 12.37 -0.99
N ALA A 175 -11.28 12.94 -2.11
CA ALA A 175 -10.94 14.35 -2.21
C ALA A 175 -12.12 15.30 -1.92
N ALA A 176 -13.33 14.99 -2.39
CA ALA A 176 -14.53 15.77 -2.05
C ALA A 176 -14.83 15.74 -0.55
N ARG A 177 -14.74 14.56 0.07
CA ARG A 177 -14.94 14.37 1.52
C ARG A 177 -13.93 15.16 2.36
N ALA A 178 -12.69 15.31 1.88
CA ALA A 178 -11.69 16.16 2.51
C ALA A 178 -12.15 17.63 2.60
N LEU A 179 -12.72 18.14 1.52
CA LEU A 179 -13.26 19.51 1.47
C LEU A 179 -14.50 19.67 2.34
N GLU A 180 -15.40 18.68 2.35
CA GLU A 180 -16.57 18.66 3.24
C GLU A 180 -16.17 18.65 4.72
N ALA A 181 -15.07 17.97 5.06
CA ALA A 181 -14.47 17.98 6.38
C ALA A 181 -13.73 19.29 6.72
N GLY A 182 -13.67 20.24 5.79
CA GLY A 182 -13.15 21.59 5.99
C GLY A 182 -11.70 21.82 5.54
N ALA A 183 -11.08 20.86 4.86
CA ALA A 183 -9.75 21.08 4.29
C ALA A 183 -9.78 22.20 3.23
N SER A 184 -8.78 23.07 3.31
CA SER A 184 -8.49 24.08 2.27
C SER A 184 -7.44 23.60 1.27
N ILE A 185 -6.58 22.65 1.67
CA ILE A 185 -5.52 22.08 0.84
C ILE A 185 -5.68 20.56 0.85
N VAL A 186 -5.75 19.94 -0.32
CA VAL A 186 -5.83 18.50 -0.50
C VAL A 186 -4.52 18.03 -1.09
N ILE A 187 -3.73 17.30 -0.29
CA ILE A 187 -2.39 16.84 -0.67
C ILE A 187 -2.47 15.40 -1.15
N VAL A 188 -2.08 15.17 -2.40
CA VAL A 188 -2.14 13.86 -3.06
C VAL A 188 -0.76 13.47 -3.58
N GLY A 189 -0.31 12.28 -3.20
CA GLY A 189 0.92 11.67 -3.73
C GLY A 189 0.60 10.49 -4.64
N GLY A 190 0.59 9.28 -4.06
CA GLY A 190 0.52 8.01 -4.79
C GLY A 190 -0.60 7.88 -5.81
N ALA A 191 -1.79 8.45 -5.55
CA ALA A 191 -2.92 8.37 -6.47
C ALA A 191 -2.68 9.09 -7.81
N ILE A 192 -1.73 10.03 -7.86
CA ILE A 192 -1.28 10.69 -9.09
C ILE A 192 0.05 10.09 -9.55
N THR A 193 1.05 9.99 -8.64
CA THR A 193 2.42 9.62 -9.01
C THR A 193 2.60 8.14 -9.40
N LYS A 194 1.66 7.27 -9.03
CA LYS A 194 1.64 5.84 -9.41
C LYS A 194 0.57 5.53 -10.47
N ALA A 195 -0.20 6.52 -10.92
CA ALA A 195 -1.14 6.35 -12.01
C ALA A 195 -0.42 6.04 -13.32
N VAL A 196 -1.09 5.27 -14.17
CA VAL A 196 -0.65 5.03 -15.55
C VAL A 196 -0.66 6.33 -16.34
N ASP A 197 -1.75 7.11 -16.20
CA ASP A 197 -1.84 8.49 -16.70
C ASP A 197 -1.96 9.45 -15.50
N PRO A 198 -0.84 10.04 -15.04
CA PRO A 198 -0.86 11.00 -13.95
C PRO A 198 -1.66 12.28 -14.25
N ALA A 199 -1.73 12.71 -15.52
CA ALA A 199 -2.47 13.91 -15.89
C ALA A 199 -3.98 13.66 -15.79
N GLU A 200 -4.47 12.52 -16.28
CA GLU A 200 -5.86 12.12 -16.11
C GLU A 200 -6.22 11.89 -14.64
N ALA A 201 -5.36 11.23 -13.86
CA ALA A 201 -5.58 11.05 -12.43
C ALA A 201 -5.72 12.39 -11.69
N ALA A 202 -4.84 13.35 -11.99
CA ALA A 202 -4.92 14.71 -11.45
C ALA A 202 -6.22 15.42 -11.89
N ARG A 203 -6.62 15.31 -13.17
CA ARG A 203 -7.90 15.87 -13.67
C ARG A 203 -9.09 15.32 -12.92
N ASN A 204 -9.16 14.01 -12.72
CA ASN A 204 -10.25 13.35 -12.02
C ASN A 204 -10.33 13.83 -10.56
N ILE A 205 -9.20 13.93 -9.87
CA ILE A 205 -9.18 14.44 -8.49
C ILE A 205 -9.61 15.91 -8.44
N LYS A 206 -9.12 16.74 -9.38
CA LYS A 206 -9.50 18.15 -9.47
C LYS A 206 -11.00 18.31 -9.72
N GLN A 207 -11.55 17.51 -10.63
CA GLN A 207 -12.99 17.47 -10.91
C GLN A 207 -13.79 17.04 -9.67
N ALA A 208 -13.38 15.98 -8.98
CA ALA A 208 -14.01 15.52 -7.74
C ALA A 208 -14.06 16.63 -6.68
N MET A 209 -13.00 17.43 -6.57
CA MET A 209 -12.94 18.58 -5.67
C MET A 209 -13.86 19.73 -6.10
N GLU A 210 -13.87 20.09 -7.39
CA GLU A 210 -14.66 21.21 -7.91
C GLU A 210 -16.16 20.92 -7.92
N GLU A 211 -16.54 19.70 -8.32
CA GLU A 211 -17.94 19.26 -8.38
C GLU A 211 -18.44 18.69 -7.05
N ARG A 212 -17.55 18.46 -6.08
CA ARG A 212 -17.84 17.85 -4.77
C ARG A 212 -18.54 16.48 -4.90
N ILE A 213 -17.98 15.64 -5.75
CA ILE A 213 -18.45 14.27 -5.99
C ILE A 213 -17.34 13.26 -5.75
N ALA A 214 -17.72 12.03 -5.43
CA ALA A 214 -16.79 10.90 -5.42
C ALA A 214 -16.71 10.32 -6.84
N ILE A 215 -15.52 10.30 -7.43
CA ILE A 215 -15.27 9.66 -8.73
C ILE A 215 -14.65 8.28 -8.46
N PRO A 216 -15.36 7.17 -8.78
CA PRO A 216 -14.92 5.82 -8.44
C PRO A 216 -13.54 5.44 -9.00
N THR A 217 -12.73 4.77 -8.20
CA THR A 217 -11.45 4.20 -8.61
C THR A 217 -11.26 2.79 -8.05
N ARG A 218 -10.61 1.92 -8.82
CA ARG A 218 -10.21 0.57 -8.36
C ARG A 218 -8.80 0.52 -7.76
N LEU A 219 -8.00 1.56 -7.98
CA LEU A 219 -6.61 1.69 -7.55
C LEU A 219 -6.49 2.84 -6.53
N PHE A 220 -5.40 2.85 -5.77
CA PHE A 220 -5.06 3.90 -4.81
C PHE A 220 -6.05 4.00 -3.65
N LYS A 221 -6.70 2.88 -3.34
CA LYS A 221 -7.54 2.69 -2.16
C LYS A 221 -6.78 1.82 -1.16
N ARG A 222 -6.91 2.14 0.13
CA ARG A 222 -6.44 1.28 1.22
C ARG A 222 -7.68 0.69 1.87
N GLY A 223 -7.73 -0.63 1.93
CA GLY A 223 -8.89 -1.36 2.43
C GLY A 223 -8.77 -1.67 3.92
N SER A 224 -9.92 -1.91 4.52
CA SER A 224 -10.10 -2.41 5.88
C SER A 224 -9.99 -3.94 5.95
N GLU A 225 -10.09 -4.52 7.16
CA GLU A 225 -10.05 -5.98 7.35
C GLU A 225 -11.12 -6.72 6.50
N ALA A 226 -12.28 -6.09 6.29
CA ALA A 226 -13.37 -6.65 5.49
C ALA A 226 -13.03 -6.75 3.98
N GLU A 227 -12.05 -5.96 3.51
CA GLU A 227 -11.69 -5.84 2.09
C GLU A 227 -10.44 -6.65 1.74
N ILE A 228 -9.80 -7.34 2.70
CA ILE A 228 -8.55 -8.08 2.48
C ILE A 228 -8.69 -9.09 1.34
N ARG A 229 -9.78 -9.86 1.30
CA ARG A 229 -10.02 -10.84 0.23
C ARG A 229 -10.01 -10.17 -1.16
N ASP A 230 -10.75 -9.09 -1.32
CA ASP A 230 -10.87 -8.38 -2.60
C ASP A 230 -9.52 -7.79 -3.04
N ILE A 231 -8.71 -7.31 -2.10
CA ILE A 231 -7.34 -6.85 -2.40
C ILE A 231 -6.46 -8.02 -2.87
N LEU A 232 -6.47 -9.12 -2.11
CA LEU A 232 -5.68 -10.31 -2.42
C LEU A 232 -6.11 -10.95 -3.77
N GLU A 233 -7.38 -10.86 -4.13
CA GLU A 233 -7.92 -11.29 -5.42
C GLU A 233 -7.49 -10.39 -6.61
N ARG A 234 -6.79 -9.28 -6.36
CA ARG A 234 -6.27 -8.38 -7.42
C ARG A 234 -4.75 -8.45 -7.59
N VAL A 235 -4.01 -8.83 -6.56
CA VAL A 235 -2.54 -8.93 -6.57
C VAL A 235 -2.06 -10.35 -6.89
N SER A 236 -0.82 -10.48 -7.35
CA SER A 236 -0.15 -11.78 -7.54
C SER A 236 0.59 -12.24 -6.27
N ALA A 237 1.00 -13.51 -6.25
CA ALA A 237 1.89 -14.07 -5.23
C ALA A 237 3.22 -13.31 -5.19
N ALA A 238 3.74 -12.93 -6.35
CA ALA A 238 4.95 -12.10 -6.44
C ALA A 238 4.75 -10.73 -5.76
N ASN A 239 3.63 -10.04 -6.03
CA ASN A 239 3.36 -8.74 -5.40
C ASN A 239 3.23 -8.85 -3.87
N LEU A 240 2.55 -9.88 -3.37
CA LEU A 240 2.41 -10.12 -1.94
C LEU A 240 3.75 -10.50 -1.28
N SER A 241 4.54 -11.35 -1.93
CA SER A 241 5.89 -11.71 -1.48
C SER A 241 6.79 -10.48 -1.38
N ASP A 242 6.80 -9.63 -2.41
CA ASP A 242 7.58 -8.38 -2.41
C ASP A 242 7.15 -7.42 -1.30
N ALA A 243 5.84 -7.32 -1.04
CA ALA A 243 5.32 -6.56 0.08
C ALA A 243 5.80 -7.11 1.43
N LEU A 244 5.86 -8.45 1.57
CA LEU A 244 6.40 -9.17 2.73
C LEU A 244 7.94 -9.24 2.75
N HIS A 245 8.63 -8.31 2.07
CA HIS A 245 10.09 -8.27 1.96
C HIS A 245 10.71 -9.55 1.37
N ARG A 246 10.09 -10.08 0.31
CA ARG A 246 10.43 -11.36 -0.36
C ARG A 246 10.17 -12.57 0.55
N GLY A 247 9.20 -12.44 1.45
CA GLY A 247 8.81 -13.40 2.47
C GLY A 247 7.52 -14.15 2.15
N GLY A 248 7.04 -14.95 3.10
CA GLY A 248 5.74 -15.63 3.02
C GLY A 248 5.64 -16.82 2.05
N VAL A 249 6.63 -17.05 1.17
CA VAL A 249 6.58 -18.15 0.19
C VAL A 249 6.64 -19.53 0.85
N LEU A 250 5.69 -20.40 0.48
CA LEU A 250 5.67 -21.82 0.84
C LEU A 250 6.44 -22.65 -0.21
N GLN A 251 7.57 -23.23 0.19
CA GLN A 251 8.51 -23.89 -0.73
C GLN A 251 8.12 -25.31 -1.13
N GLY A 252 8.52 -25.70 -2.35
CA GLY A 252 8.40 -27.07 -2.85
C GLY A 252 6.98 -27.50 -3.21
N LEU A 253 6.03 -26.57 -3.20
CA LEU A 253 4.67 -26.78 -3.69
C LEU A 253 4.60 -26.44 -5.18
N ARG A 254 3.73 -27.14 -5.91
CA ARG A 254 3.50 -26.91 -7.33
C ARG A 254 1.99 -26.78 -7.60
N PRO A 255 1.59 -25.86 -8.48
CA PRO A 255 0.22 -25.79 -8.94
C PRO A 255 -0.12 -27.02 -9.78
N LEU A 256 -1.37 -27.45 -9.74
CA LEU A 256 -1.82 -28.62 -10.50
C LEU A 256 -1.97 -28.35 -12.00
N PHE A 257 -2.31 -27.10 -12.36
CA PHE A 257 -2.53 -26.67 -13.74
C PHE A 257 -2.20 -25.17 -13.91
N PRO A 258 -1.90 -24.70 -15.14
CA PRO A 258 -1.67 -23.28 -15.41
C PRO A 258 -2.95 -22.42 -15.34
N GLY A 259 -2.81 -21.15 -15.00
CA GLY A 259 -3.92 -20.23 -14.75
C GLY A 259 -4.63 -20.49 -13.43
N ILE A 260 -3.96 -21.15 -12.47
CA ILE A 260 -4.55 -21.42 -11.15
C ILE A 260 -4.63 -20.12 -10.35
N ARG A 261 -5.68 -19.99 -9.54
CA ARG A 261 -5.78 -18.90 -8.58
C ARG A 261 -6.55 -19.32 -7.34
N MET A 262 -6.05 -18.93 -6.18
CA MET A 262 -6.64 -19.28 -4.89
C MET A 262 -6.40 -18.16 -3.89
N VAL A 263 -7.45 -17.73 -3.19
CA VAL A 263 -7.37 -16.78 -2.08
C VAL A 263 -8.36 -17.20 -0.99
N GLY A 264 -7.90 -17.31 0.26
CA GLY A 264 -8.78 -17.58 1.40
C GLY A 264 -8.07 -17.67 2.73
N ARG A 265 -8.84 -17.80 3.82
CA ARG A 265 -8.30 -18.03 5.16
C ARG A 265 -7.93 -19.50 5.33
N ALA A 266 -6.82 -19.76 6.01
CA ALA A 266 -6.29 -21.09 6.21
C ALA A 266 -7.12 -21.87 7.24
N VAL A 267 -7.63 -23.03 6.83
CA VAL A 267 -8.03 -24.11 7.74
C VAL A 267 -6.87 -25.07 7.80
N THR A 268 -6.08 -25.00 8.87
CA THR A 268 -4.84 -25.77 8.98
C THR A 268 -5.12 -27.19 9.44
N VAL A 269 -4.42 -28.16 8.85
CA VAL A 269 -4.58 -29.58 9.16
C VAL A 269 -3.21 -30.23 9.29
N ARG A 270 -2.94 -30.85 10.44
CA ARG A 270 -1.79 -31.75 10.60
C ARG A 270 -2.28 -33.17 10.49
N THR A 271 -1.67 -33.98 9.64
CA THR A 271 -1.99 -35.41 9.52
C THR A 271 -0.73 -36.25 9.38
N TYR A 272 -0.84 -37.54 9.66
CA TYR A 272 0.25 -38.47 9.39
C TYR A 272 0.35 -38.73 7.87
N PRO A 273 1.55 -39.03 7.35
CA PRO A 273 1.73 -39.47 5.96
C PRO A 273 0.74 -40.59 5.56
N GLY A 274 -0.04 -40.32 4.51
CA GLY A 274 -1.07 -41.24 4.00
C GLY A 274 -2.37 -41.29 4.81
N ASP A 275 -2.53 -40.56 5.91
CA ASP A 275 -3.82 -40.47 6.60
C ASP A 275 -4.67 -39.33 6.04
N TRP A 276 -5.75 -39.68 5.34
CA TRP A 276 -6.65 -38.72 4.70
C TRP A 276 -7.88 -38.37 5.54
N ALA A 277 -8.07 -38.96 6.72
CA ALA A 277 -9.26 -38.73 7.54
C ALA A 277 -9.43 -37.25 7.94
N LYS A 278 -8.37 -36.63 8.51
CA LYS A 278 -8.40 -35.23 8.94
C LYS A 278 -8.47 -34.23 7.77
N PRO A 279 -7.74 -34.42 6.66
CA PRO A 279 -7.93 -33.61 5.46
C PRO A 279 -9.38 -33.58 4.96
N VAL A 280 -10.05 -34.74 4.90
CA VAL A 280 -11.45 -34.81 4.46
C VAL A 280 -12.41 -34.20 5.49
N GLU A 281 -12.22 -34.49 6.79
CA GLU A 281 -13.01 -33.88 7.88
C GLU A 281 -12.90 -32.35 7.89
N ALA A 282 -11.75 -31.79 7.49
CA ALA A 282 -11.56 -30.34 7.41
C ALA A 282 -12.49 -29.66 6.40
N ILE A 283 -13.06 -30.39 5.43
CA ILE A 283 -14.09 -29.86 4.51
C ILE A 283 -15.35 -29.47 5.30
N ASP A 284 -15.75 -30.28 6.27
CA ASP A 284 -16.95 -30.02 7.07
C ASP A 284 -16.78 -28.80 7.98
N VAL A 285 -15.55 -28.59 8.47
CA VAL A 285 -15.16 -27.47 9.33
C VAL A 285 -14.98 -26.17 8.54
N ALA A 286 -14.52 -26.26 7.29
CA ALA A 286 -14.24 -25.10 6.46
C ALA A 286 -15.49 -24.26 6.16
N GLU A 287 -15.32 -22.94 6.18
CA GLU A 287 -16.33 -22.00 5.71
C GLU A 287 -16.17 -21.74 4.21
N LYS A 288 -17.21 -21.15 3.61
CA LYS A 288 -17.18 -20.79 2.19
C LYS A 288 -16.04 -19.79 1.94
N GLY A 289 -15.15 -20.15 1.03
CA GLY A 289 -13.99 -19.37 0.63
C GLY A 289 -12.71 -19.71 1.39
N ASP A 290 -12.73 -20.58 2.39
CA ASP A 290 -11.51 -20.99 3.08
C ASP A 290 -10.59 -21.82 2.19
N VAL A 291 -9.31 -21.87 2.57
CA VAL A 291 -8.29 -22.71 1.94
C VAL A 291 -7.83 -23.74 2.96
N ILE A 292 -7.91 -25.01 2.61
CA ILE A 292 -7.40 -26.08 3.47
C ILE A 292 -5.88 -26.17 3.29
N VAL A 293 -5.13 -26.11 4.38
CA VAL A 293 -3.65 -26.15 4.37
C VAL A 293 -3.17 -27.34 5.19
N VAL A 294 -2.67 -28.36 4.50
CA VAL A 294 -2.34 -29.66 5.08
C VAL A 294 -0.83 -29.85 5.18
N ASP A 295 -0.36 -30.16 6.39
CA ASP A 295 0.95 -30.73 6.65
C ASP A 295 0.82 -32.24 6.82
N ALA A 296 1.30 -32.98 5.83
CA ALA A 296 1.35 -34.44 5.81
C ALA A 296 2.81 -34.94 5.74
N GLY A 297 3.77 -34.13 6.22
CA GLY A 297 5.19 -34.48 6.27
C GLY A 297 5.93 -34.46 4.93
N GLY A 298 5.31 -33.95 3.85
CA GLY A 298 5.96 -33.78 2.54
C GLY A 298 6.28 -35.08 1.79
N VAL A 299 5.66 -36.19 2.21
CA VAL A 299 5.85 -37.53 1.65
C VAL A 299 4.50 -38.14 1.24
N GLY A 300 4.55 -39.29 0.58
CA GLY A 300 3.36 -40.10 0.28
C GLY A 300 2.99 -41.06 1.41
N PRO A 301 1.93 -41.88 1.24
CA PRO A 301 0.98 -41.96 0.11
C PRO A 301 0.07 -40.73 -0.07
N ALA A 302 -0.71 -40.69 -1.15
CA ALA A 302 -1.65 -39.60 -1.43
C ALA A 302 -2.78 -39.51 -0.40
N ILE A 303 -3.08 -38.29 0.05
CA ILE A 303 -4.11 -37.98 1.06
C ILE A 303 -5.33 -37.25 0.51
N TRP A 304 -5.31 -36.91 -0.78
CA TRP A 304 -6.37 -36.15 -1.44
C TRP A 304 -6.55 -36.63 -2.88
N GLY A 305 -7.80 -36.62 -3.36
CA GLY A 305 -8.19 -37.08 -4.70
C GLY A 305 -9.53 -36.48 -5.13
N GLU A 306 -10.09 -37.00 -6.22
CA GLU A 306 -11.25 -36.40 -6.91
C GLU A 306 -12.49 -36.26 -6.00
N LEU A 307 -12.82 -37.30 -5.22
CA LEU A 307 -14.04 -37.29 -4.39
C LEU A 307 -14.00 -36.23 -3.28
N ALA A 308 -12.83 -36.05 -2.64
CA ALA A 308 -12.62 -35.00 -1.65
C ALA A 308 -12.73 -33.61 -2.32
N THR A 309 -12.22 -33.48 -3.55
CA THR A 309 -12.36 -32.26 -4.35
C THR A 309 -13.82 -31.92 -4.66
N HIS A 310 -14.66 -32.88 -5.06
CA HIS A 310 -16.10 -32.63 -5.27
C HIS A 310 -16.78 -32.12 -4.01
N SER A 311 -16.48 -32.74 -2.86
CA SER A 311 -17.00 -32.32 -1.56
C SER A 311 -16.56 -30.89 -1.20
N ALA A 312 -15.28 -30.57 -1.42
CA ALA A 312 -14.73 -29.23 -1.19
C ALA A 312 -15.38 -28.17 -2.09
N ILE A 313 -15.59 -28.47 -3.38
CA ILE A 313 -16.32 -27.58 -4.31
C ILE A 313 -17.76 -27.35 -3.83
N GLN A 314 -18.46 -28.42 -3.44
CA GLN A 314 -19.84 -28.32 -2.95
C GLN A 314 -19.95 -27.45 -1.70
N ARG A 315 -18.95 -27.51 -0.81
CA ARG A 315 -18.86 -26.67 0.40
C ARG A 315 -18.43 -25.23 0.09
N GLY A 316 -17.87 -24.99 -1.09
CA GLY A 316 -17.37 -23.69 -1.51
C GLY A 316 -15.99 -23.35 -0.95
N VAL A 317 -15.17 -24.36 -0.65
CA VAL A 317 -13.74 -24.19 -0.31
C VAL A 317 -13.03 -23.56 -1.52
N ALA A 318 -12.17 -22.56 -1.29
CA ALA A 318 -11.47 -21.82 -2.35
C ALA A 318 -10.29 -22.60 -2.95
N GLY A 319 -9.76 -23.58 -2.22
CA GLY A 319 -8.70 -24.47 -2.71
C GLY A 319 -8.02 -25.25 -1.60
N ILE A 320 -6.95 -25.95 -1.97
CA ILE A 320 -6.16 -26.76 -1.04
C ILE A 320 -4.64 -26.62 -1.29
N VAL A 321 -3.88 -26.65 -0.19
CA VAL A 321 -2.42 -26.72 -0.18
C VAL A 321 -1.99 -27.95 0.60
N ILE A 322 -1.18 -28.82 0.00
CA ILE A 322 -0.75 -30.09 0.59
C ILE A 322 0.78 -30.17 0.62
N ASP A 323 1.36 -30.07 1.82
CA ASP A 323 2.73 -30.53 2.05
C ASP A 323 2.77 -32.06 2.20
N GLY A 324 2.63 -32.75 1.07
CA GLY A 324 2.43 -34.19 0.99
C GLY A 324 2.09 -34.60 -0.44
N ALA A 325 1.28 -35.63 -0.60
CA ALA A 325 0.92 -36.16 -1.91
C ALA A 325 -0.59 -36.07 -2.23
N MET A 326 -0.93 -35.83 -3.49
CA MET A 326 -2.29 -35.96 -4.04
C MET A 326 -2.35 -36.96 -5.20
N ARG A 327 -3.55 -37.41 -5.53
CA ARG A 327 -3.86 -38.24 -6.71
C ARG A 327 -5.03 -37.67 -7.52
N ASP A 328 -5.42 -38.37 -8.59
CA ASP A 328 -6.56 -38.02 -9.46
C ASP A 328 -6.43 -36.61 -10.09
N THR A 329 -5.20 -36.23 -10.40
CA THR A 329 -4.84 -34.85 -10.74
C THR A 329 -5.45 -34.36 -12.05
N CYS A 330 -5.68 -35.25 -13.01
CA CYS A 330 -6.34 -34.92 -14.27
C CYS A 330 -7.79 -34.49 -14.04
N ASP A 331 -8.52 -35.24 -13.22
CA ASP A 331 -9.93 -34.94 -12.90
C ASP A 331 -10.04 -33.67 -12.07
N ILE A 332 -9.18 -33.49 -11.06
CA ILE A 332 -9.11 -32.25 -10.27
C ILE A 332 -8.80 -31.03 -11.17
N ALA A 333 -7.89 -31.18 -12.13
CA ALA A 333 -7.59 -30.11 -13.09
C ALA A 333 -8.78 -29.80 -14.02
N HIS A 334 -9.54 -30.82 -14.47
CA HIS A 334 -10.76 -30.61 -15.25
C HIS A 334 -11.86 -29.89 -14.45
N LEU A 335 -11.96 -30.18 -13.14
CA LEU A 335 -12.85 -29.47 -12.22
C LEU A 335 -12.41 -28.03 -11.95
N LYS A 336 -11.19 -27.64 -12.37
CA LYS A 336 -10.56 -26.34 -12.12
C LYS A 336 -10.51 -25.98 -10.63
N PHE A 337 -10.40 -26.98 -9.76
CA PHE A 337 -10.26 -26.76 -8.32
C PHE A 337 -8.82 -26.37 -7.99
N PRO A 338 -8.56 -25.20 -7.38
CA PRO A 338 -7.21 -24.79 -7.06
C PRO A 338 -6.56 -25.72 -6.04
N ALA A 339 -5.54 -26.47 -6.47
CA ALA A 339 -4.81 -27.39 -5.64
C ALA A 339 -3.29 -27.25 -5.84
N PHE A 340 -2.57 -27.15 -4.73
CA PHE A 340 -1.12 -27.11 -4.67
C PHE A 340 -0.62 -28.31 -3.88
N THR A 341 0.36 -29.04 -4.41
CA THR A 341 0.93 -30.20 -3.71
C THR A 341 2.44 -30.26 -3.88
N ARG A 342 3.12 -30.94 -2.96
CA ARG A 342 4.54 -31.28 -3.13
C ARG A 342 4.72 -32.47 -4.07
N LEU A 343 3.87 -33.49 -3.95
CA LEU A 343 3.99 -34.75 -4.68
C LEU A 343 2.66 -35.15 -5.36
N ILE A 344 2.78 -35.89 -6.46
CA ILE A 344 1.67 -36.54 -7.16
C ILE A 344 1.99 -38.02 -7.25
N MET A 345 1.07 -38.89 -6.82
CA MET A 345 1.24 -40.35 -6.91
C MET A 345 -0.10 -41.09 -6.90
N PRO A 346 -0.18 -42.29 -7.50
CA PRO A 346 -1.46 -43.00 -7.66
C PRO A 346 -1.94 -43.75 -6.41
N ASN A 347 -1.04 -44.19 -5.53
CA ASN A 347 -1.40 -44.91 -4.32
C ASN A 347 -1.97 -43.96 -3.26
N ALA A 348 -3.23 -44.16 -2.89
CA ALA A 348 -3.81 -43.51 -1.73
C ALA A 348 -3.37 -44.17 -0.43
N GLY A 349 -3.39 -43.41 0.65
CA GLY A 349 -3.29 -43.97 1.98
C GLY A 349 -4.64 -44.38 2.56
N GLU A 350 -4.73 -44.45 3.89
CA GLU A 350 -5.85 -45.03 4.64
C GLU A 350 -6.41 -44.02 5.65
N PRO A 351 -7.73 -44.01 5.92
CA PRO A 351 -8.33 -43.11 6.90
C PRO A 351 -8.11 -43.64 8.31
N LYS A 352 -6.98 -43.30 8.93
CA LYS A 352 -6.64 -43.79 10.28
C LYS A 352 -7.20 -42.89 11.38
N GLY A 353 -7.58 -41.66 11.05
CA GLY A 353 -8.20 -40.73 11.99
C GLY A 353 -7.22 -39.97 12.87
N PHE A 354 -5.93 -40.09 12.62
CA PHE A 354 -4.89 -39.38 13.37
C PHE A 354 -4.64 -37.98 12.80
N GLY A 355 -4.29 -37.06 13.70
CA GLY A 355 -4.01 -35.67 13.34
C GLY A 355 -4.96 -34.68 14.00
N GLU A 356 -4.81 -33.42 13.62
CA GLU A 356 -5.45 -32.28 14.27
C GLU A 356 -5.86 -31.23 13.24
N ILE A 357 -7.01 -30.60 13.44
CA ILE A 357 -7.52 -29.48 12.63
C ILE A 357 -7.44 -28.20 13.46
N GLY A 358 -7.07 -27.09 12.84
CA GLY A 358 -6.98 -25.77 13.48
C GLY A 358 -5.71 -25.54 14.30
N VAL A 359 -4.73 -26.43 14.20
CA VAL A 359 -3.42 -26.29 14.88
C VAL A 359 -2.39 -25.63 13.98
N PRO A 360 -1.35 -24.98 14.52
CA PRO A 360 -0.25 -24.46 13.71
C PRO A 360 0.45 -25.60 12.94
N VAL A 361 0.68 -25.42 11.65
CA VAL A 361 1.32 -26.42 10.77
C VAL A 361 2.60 -25.88 10.15
N THR A 362 3.47 -26.77 9.66
CA THR A 362 4.65 -26.37 8.88
C THR A 362 4.50 -26.87 7.46
N VAL A 363 4.30 -25.94 6.52
CA VAL A 363 4.12 -26.22 5.09
C VAL A 363 5.19 -25.48 4.32
N GLY A 364 5.96 -26.20 3.50
CA GLY A 364 6.94 -25.58 2.61
C GLY A 364 7.95 -24.68 3.35
N SER A 365 8.51 -25.18 4.46
CA SER A 365 9.45 -24.49 5.36
C SER A 365 8.93 -23.26 6.10
N ARG A 366 7.62 -23.01 6.08
CA ARG A 366 6.97 -21.91 6.82
C ARG A 366 5.93 -22.43 7.79
N ARG A 367 5.80 -21.73 8.91
CA ARG A 367 4.70 -21.94 9.86
C ARG A 367 3.46 -21.23 9.34
N VAL A 368 2.33 -21.92 9.36
CA VAL A 368 1.00 -21.39 8.99
C VAL A 368 0.09 -21.55 10.19
N GLU A 369 -0.54 -20.46 10.61
CA GLU A 369 -1.53 -20.45 11.70
C GLU A 369 -2.95 -20.57 11.13
N ASN A 370 -3.86 -21.13 11.93
CA ASN A 370 -5.27 -21.18 11.54
C ASN A 370 -5.84 -19.75 11.40
N GLY A 371 -6.47 -19.49 10.27
CA GLY A 371 -7.02 -18.18 9.88
C GLY A 371 -6.03 -17.23 9.20
N ASP A 372 -4.77 -17.63 8.97
CA ASP A 372 -3.86 -16.86 8.10
C ASP A 372 -4.39 -16.78 6.67
N TRP A 373 -4.01 -15.75 5.91
CA TRP A 373 -4.42 -15.65 4.51
C TRP A 373 -3.46 -16.43 3.62
N ILE A 374 -4.04 -17.19 2.70
CA ILE A 374 -3.31 -17.95 1.68
C ILE A 374 -3.65 -17.36 0.33
N LEU A 375 -2.62 -17.00 -0.42
CA LEU A 375 -2.72 -16.60 -1.81
C LEU A 375 -1.86 -17.54 -2.66
N GLY A 376 -2.46 -18.14 -3.67
CA GLY A 376 -1.78 -19.03 -4.60
C GLY A 376 -2.09 -18.67 -6.05
N ASP A 377 -1.05 -18.70 -6.89
CA ASP A 377 -1.12 -18.55 -8.34
C ASP A 377 -0.11 -19.49 -9.03
N ASP A 378 0.15 -19.30 -10.32
CA ASP A 378 1.07 -20.14 -11.10
C ASP A 378 2.51 -20.18 -10.56
N ASP A 379 2.96 -19.12 -9.88
CA ASP A 379 4.33 -19.03 -9.34
C ASP A 379 4.48 -19.76 -8.00
N GLY A 380 3.38 -20.00 -7.29
CA GLY A 380 3.37 -20.77 -6.05
C GLY A 380 2.35 -20.25 -5.03
N VAL A 381 2.66 -20.44 -3.75
CA VAL A 381 1.77 -20.08 -2.64
C VAL A 381 2.50 -19.18 -1.65
N VAL A 382 1.83 -18.13 -1.19
CA VAL A 382 2.30 -17.19 -0.17
C VAL A 382 1.32 -17.19 0.99
N VAL A 383 1.86 -17.31 2.22
CA VAL A 383 1.12 -17.11 3.46
C VAL A 383 1.29 -15.67 3.96
N LEU A 384 0.17 -15.06 4.33
CA LEU A 384 0.09 -13.75 4.97
C LEU A 384 -0.49 -13.91 6.38
N PRO A 385 0.29 -13.68 7.44
CA PRO A 385 -0.18 -13.77 8.81
C PRO A 385 -1.41 -12.89 9.07
N LYS A 386 -2.43 -13.43 9.72
CA LYS A 386 -3.70 -12.70 9.98
C LYS A 386 -3.52 -11.39 10.74
N SER A 387 -2.54 -11.32 11.65
CA SER A 387 -2.23 -10.12 12.43
C SER A 387 -1.63 -8.99 11.60
N LEU A 388 -1.09 -9.31 10.41
CA LEU A 388 -0.44 -8.38 9.50
C LEU A 388 -1.26 -8.16 8.21
N ALA A 389 -2.47 -8.75 8.14
CA ALA A 389 -3.17 -8.93 6.89
C ALA A 389 -3.62 -7.61 6.25
N THR A 390 -4.18 -6.69 7.02
CA THR A 390 -4.60 -5.37 6.52
C THR A 390 -3.41 -4.60 5.94
N GLU A 391 -2.32 -4.50 6.71
CA GLU A 391 -1.12 -3.77 6.33
C GLU A 391 -0.51 -4.32 5.04
N TYR A 392 -0.24 -5.62 5.01
CA TYR A 392 0.50 -6.21 3.89
C TYR A 392 -0.37 -6.50 2.66
N ALA A 393 -1.70 -6.63 2.82
CA ALA A 393 -2.61 -6.57 1.67
C ALA A 393 -2.53 -5.19 1.01
N ASN A 394 -2.61 -4.10 1.80
CA ASN A 394 -2.48 -2.74 1.31
C ASN A 394 -1.09 -2.48 0.68
N ARG A 395 0.01 -2.96 1.30
CA ARG A 395 1.36 -2.88 0.72
C ARG A 395 1.47 -3.67 -0.59
N SER A 396 0.83 -4.84 -0.71
CA SER A 396 0.84 -5.62 -1.96
C SER A 396 0.13 -4.90 -3.11
N MET A 397 -0.96 -4.18 -2.80
CA MET A 397 -1.63 -3.32 -3.76
C MET A 397 -0.73 -2.16 -4.22
N ASP A 398 0.04 -1.58 -3.29
CA ASP A 398 1.03 -0.54 -3.59
C ASP A 398 2.13 -1.03 -4.55
N VAL A 399 2.58 -2.28 -4.37
CA VAL A 399 3.54 -2.93 -5.29
C VAL A 399 2.92 -3.07 -6.69
N LEU A 400 1.69 -3.59 -6.78
CA LEU A 400 0.96 -3.73 -8.05
C LEU A 400 0.79 -2.37 -8.77
N GLU A 401 0.37 -1.34 -8.04
CA GLU A 401 0.23 0.03 -8.55
C GLU A 401 1.55 0.55 -9.14
N ARG A 402 2.66 0.35 -8.42
CA ARG A 402 4.00 0.74 -8.89
C ARG A 402 4.41 -0.03 -10.15
N GLU A 403 4.16 -1.33 -10.18
CA GLU A 403 4.48 -2.18 -11.33
C GLU A 403 3.66 -1.83 -12.57
N ASN A 404 2.38 -1.51 -12.41
CA ASN A 404 1.53 -1.08 -13.52
C ASN A 404 2.11 0.14 -14.22
N ARG A 405 2.53 1.16 -13.46
CA ARG A 405 3.21 2.33 -14.04
C ARG A 405 4.50 1.95 -14.77
N ILE A 406 5.37 1.18 -14.11
CA ILE A 406 6.65 0.74 -14.71
C ILE A 406 6.40 -0.04 -16.02
N ARG A 407 5.36 -0.87 -16.06
CA ARG A 407 5.00 -1.66 -17.23
C ARG A 407 4.62 -0.77 -18.42
N GLU A 408 3.88 0.30 -18.19
CA GLU A 408 3.52 1.24 -19.25
C GLU A 408 4.72 2.04 -19.74
N GLU A 409 5.59 2.53 -18.84
CA GLU A 409 6.85 3.20 -19.23
C GLU A 409 7.75 2.29 -20.10
N ILE A 410 7.74 0.98 -19.83
CA ILE A 410 8.45 -0.01 -20.64
C ILE A 410 7.81 -0.16 -22.03
N LYS A 411 6.47 -0.22 -22.10
CA LYS A 411 5.74 -0.29 -23.38
C LYS A 411 5.97 0.95 -24.24
N GLU A 412 6.18 2.11 -23.62
CA GLU A 412 6.54 3.37 -24.29
C GLU A 412 8.00 3.40 -24.81
N GLY A 413 8.75 2.30 -24.65
CA GLY A 413 10.09 2.13 -25.25
C GLY A 413 11.25 2.32 -24.27
N SER A 414 10.98 2.46 -22.97
CA SER A 414 12.04 2.45 -21.94
C SER A 414 12.43 1.01 -21.57
N THR A 415 13.65 0.81 -21.07
CA THR A 415 14.06 -0.48 -20.50
C THR A 415 13.85 -0.48 -19.00
N LEU A 416 13.58 -1.64 -18.38
CA LEU A 416 13.41 -1.75 -16.93
C LEU A 416 14.58 -1.11 -16.16
N SER A 417 15.82 -1.33 -16.60
CA SER A 417 17.03 -0.75 -15.99
C SER A 417 17.00 0.79 -16.00
N LYS A 418 16.53 1.41 -17.09
CA LYS A 418 16.35 2.86 -17.17
C LYS A 418 15.20 3.34 -16.30
N VAL A 419 14.05 2.66 -16.36
CA VAL A 419 12.83 2.98 -15.58
C VAL A 419 13.03 2.74 -14.09
N THR A 420 14.03 1.98 -13.65
CA THR A 420 14.32 1.77 -12.22
C THR A 420 15.67 2.35 -11.79
N GLU A 421 16.40 2.96 -12.72
CA GLU A 421 17.74 3.53 -12.53
C GLU A 421 18.71 2.61 -11.80
N VAL A 422 18.77 1.33 -12.18
CA VAL A 422 19.60 0.33 -11.48
C VAL A 422 21.07 0.76 -11.37
N LEU A 423 21.59 1.43 -12.41
CA LEU A 423 22.97 1.92 -12.47
C LEU A 423 23.28 3.05 -11.46
N ARG A 424 22.26 3.71 -10.89
CA ARG A 424 22.47 4.73 -9.85
C ARG A 424 22.99 4.12 -8.55
N TRP A 425 22.68 2.84 -8.30
CA TRP A 425 23.07 2.10 -7.11
C TRP A 425 24.38 1.33 -7.28
N GLU A 426 24.97 1.34 -8.47
CA GLU A 426 26.32 0.82 -8.67
C GLU A 426 27.30 1.69 -7.88
N LYS A 427 27.87 1.11 -6.83
CA LYS A 427 29.01 1.72 -6.14
C LYS A 427 30.18 1.71 -7.12
N LYS A 428 30.55 2.90 -7.61
CA LYS A 428 31.76 3.10 -8.42
C LYS A 428 33.01 3.14 -7.55
#